data_AF-A0A6P0YL22-F1
#
_entry.id   AF-A0A6P0YL22-F1
#
_cell.length_a   1.000
_cell.length_b   1.000
_cell.length_c   1.000
_cell.angle_alpha   90.00
_cell.angle_beta   90.00
_cell.angle_gamma   90.00
#
_symmetry.space_group_name_H-M   'P 1'
#
loop_
_entity.id
_entity.type
_entity.pdbx_description
1 polymer ?
#
loop_
_entity_poly.entity_id
_entity_poly.type
_entity_poly.pdbx_seq_one_letter_code
_entity_poly.pdbx_strand_id
1 'polypeptide(L)'
;MKCPSCGSISLRKNGRPNNRQRYRCKDCGRQFMEKFSTSNIGQEISVNQSEPTTLPEAPIPGIAILLLDVENLKIDINAEQFLASISEYSLQVKIAFANWKNSSLSKYDAELFERGYQLIHVPEGKNSADAQMMSMGAAIGRQYSDAKAVFVCSSDWLLTHLCNSLQNQGLTVYRVRRQPD
;
A
#
# COMPACT_ATOMS: atom_id res chain seq x y z
N MET A 1 12.58 -4.21 25.29
CA MET A 1 11.73 -4.08 24.08
C MET A 1 10.84 -2.85 24.21
N LYS A 2 10.61 -2.11 23.13
CA LYS A 2 9.77 -0.89 23.09
C LYS A 2 8.59 -1.11 22.16
N CYS A 3 7.49 -0.40 22.40
CA CYS A 3 6.35 -0.39 21.49
C CYS A 3 6.81 0.15 20.12
N PRO A 4 6.62 -0.59 19.02
CA PRO A 4 7.04 -0.14 17.68
C PRO A 4 6.23 1.05 17.17
N SER A 5 5.11 1.38 17.82
CA SER A 5 4.20 2.44 17.39
C SER A 5 4.41 3.76 18.13
N CYS A 6 4.82 3.72 19.40
CA CYS A 6 4.96 4.94 20.23
C CYS A 6 6.27 4.99 21.03
N GLY A 7 7.15 4.01 20.89
CA GLY A 7 8.42 3.94 21.63
C GLY A 7 8.28 3.60 23.13
N SER A 8 7.06 3.53 23.67
CA SER A 8 6.83 3.23 25.09
C SER A 8 7.39 1.88 25.53
N ILE A 9 7.94 1.85 26.74
CA ILE A 9 8.36 0.62 27.45
C ILE A 9 7.23 -0.02 28.26
N SER A 10 6.08 0.64 28.37
CA SER A 10 4.92 0.20 29.14
C SER A 10 4.15 -0.89 28.40
N LEU A 11 4.60 -2.14 28.57
CA LEU A 11 4.10 -3.31 27.83
C LEU A 11 3.49 -4.35 28.78
N ARG A 12 2.48 -5.09 28.31
CA ARG A 12 1.93 -6.28 28.99
C ARG A 12 1.91 -7.48 28.05
N LYS A 13 2.17 -8.69 28.56
CA LYS A 13 2.03 -9.94 27.80
C LYS A 13 0.55 -10.18 27.48
N ASN A 14 0.23 -10.61 26.26
CA ASN A 14 -1.13 -10.77 25.75
C ASN A 14 -1.32 -12.11 25.00
N GLY A 15 -0.98 -13.22 25.67
CA GLY A 15 -1.08 -14.57 25.11
C GLY A 15 0.09 -14.98 24.20
N ARG A 16 0.06 -16.23 23.75
CA ARG A 16 1.11 -16.86 22.92
C ARG A 16 0.55 -17.56 21.66
N PRO A 17 0.12 -16.82 20.63
CA PRO A 17 -0.27 -17.44 19.36
C PRO A 17 0.94 -18.15 18.72
N ASN A 18 0.75 -19.39 18.25
CA ASN A 18 1.80 -20.20 17.61
C ASN A 18 3.11 -20.27 18.41
N ASN A 19 2.99 -20.37 19.73
CA ASN A 19 4.10 -20.39 20.69
C ASN A 19 4.99 -19.13 20.71
N ARG A 20 4.56 -18.04 20.05
CA ARG A 20 5.26 -16.75 20.03
C ARG A 20 4.61 -15.77 20.99
N GLN A 21 5.40 -15.07 21.80
CA GLN A 21 4.88 -14.12 22.77
C GLN A 21 4.29 -12.88 22.07
N ARG A 22 3.01 -12.61 22.32
CA ARG A 22 2.36 -11.35 21.95
C ARG A 22 2.42 -10.37 23.13
N TYR A 23 2.63 -9.10 22.82
CA TYR A 23 2.64 -7.99 23.77
C TYR A 23 1.59 -6.96 23.38
N ARG A 24 1.07 -6.23 24.36
CA ARG A 24 0.19 -5.07 24.20
C ARG A 24 0.79 -3.87 24.92
N CYS A 25 0.92 -2.74 24.24
CA CYS A 25 1.31 -1.47 24.85
C CYS A 25 0.17 -0.93 25.72
N LYS A 26 0.48 -0.47 26.94
CA LYS A 26 -0.51 0.18 27.82
C LYS A 26 -0.85 1.59 27.35
N ASP A 27 0.11 2.30 26.75
CA ASP A 27 -0.08 3.71 26.40
C ASP A 27 -0.84 3.91 25.08
N CYS A 28 -0.45 3.22 24.01
CA CYS A 28 -1.13 3.34 22.71
C CYS A 28 -2.04 2.16 22.35
N GLY A 29 -2.14 1.13 23.21
CA GLY A 29 -2.98 -0.04 22.97
C GLY A 29 -2.49 -1.03 21.89
N ARG A 30 -1.44 -0.68 21.12
CA ARG A 30 -0.86 -1.49 20.03
C ARG A 30 -0.48 -2.89 20.51
N GLN A 31 -0.83 -3.91 19.74
CA GLN A 31 -0.41 -5.30 19.97
C GLN A 31 0.66 -5.70 18.95
N PHE A 32 1.71 -6.38 19.40
CA PHE A 32 2.83 -6.79 18.54
C PHE A 32 3.52 -8.04 19.08
N MET A 33 4.23 -8.77 18.20
CA MET A 33 4.95 -9.99 18.57
C MET A 33 6.39 -9.69 18.99
N GLU A 34 6.96 -10.55 19.84
CA GLU A 34 8.38 -10.57 20.13
C GLU A 34 9.18 -10.84 18.84
N LYS A 35 10.10 -9.93 18.49
CA LYS A 35 11.06 -10.20 17.43
C LYS A 35 12.17 -11.06 18.03
N PHE A 36 12.49 -12.19 17.40
CA PHE A 36 13.65 -13.00 17.77
C PHE A 36 14.91 -12.21 17.45
N SER A 37 15.82 -12.14 18.42
CA SER A 37 17.15 -11.57 18.22
C SER A 37 17.90 -12.45 17.22
N THR A 38 18.09 -11.98 15.99
CA THR A 38 19.10 -12.54 15.08
C THR A 38 20.46 -12.11 15.61
N SER A 39 20.98 -12.84 16.58
CA SER A 39 22.35 -12.70 17.04
C SER A 39 23.24 -13.61 16.20
N ASN A 40 24.29 -13.02 15.61
CA ASN A 40 25.44 -13.64 14.94
C ASN A 40 25.39 -13.76 13.40
N ILE A 41 25.81 -12.70 12.71
CA ILE A 41 27.03 -12.71 11.89
C ILE A 41 27.76 -11.40 12.17
N GLY A 42 28.91 -11.49 12.84
CA GLY A 42 29.89 -10.42 12.89
C GLY A 42 30.96 -10.66 11.82
N GLN A 43 31.45 -9.60 11.19
CA GLN A 43 32.87 -9.24 11.22
C GLN A 43 33.06 -7.85 10.59
N GLU A 44 33.84 -7.04 11.29
CA GLU A 44 34.40 -5.76 10.86
C GLU A 44 35.26 -5.93 9.61
N ILE A 45 35.10 -5.05 8.62
CA ILE A 45 36.20 -4.60 7.76
C ILE A 45 36.01 -3.10 7.47
N SER A 46 36.93 -2.28 7.97
CA SER A 46 37.13 -0.88 7.56
C SER A 46 37.94 -0.83 6.26
N VAL A 47 37.43 -0.19 5.20
CA VAL A 47 38.27 0.40 4.14
C VAL A 47 37.62 1.68 3.60
N ASN A 48 38.50 2.66 3.36
CA ASN A 48 38.27 4.06 3.04
C ASN A 48 37.59 4.33 1.69
N GLN A 49 37.02 5.54 1.60
CA GLN A 49 36.36 6.17 0.45
C GLN A 49 37.23 6.22 -0.82
N SER A 50 36.70 5.74 -1.95
CA SER A 50 36.77 6.42 -3.27
C SER A 50 36.07 5.62 -4.39
N GLU A 51 35.24 6.34 -5.15
CA GLU A 51 34.52 6.01 -6.42
C GLU A 51 33.17 5.24 -6.37
N PRO A 52 32.07 5.82 -6.94
CA PRO A 52 30.76 5.22 -6.97
C PRO A 52 30.68 4.18 -8.09
N THR A 53 31.07 2.94 -7.76
CA THR A 53 30.74 1.78 -8.58
C THR A 53 29.28 1.40 -8.30
N THR A 54 28.35 1.87 -9.12
CA THR A 54 26.95 1.40 -9.16
C THR A 54 26.93 -0.08 -9.55
N LEU A 55 26.97 -0.95 -8.54
CA LEU A 55 26.48 -2.32 -8.67
C LEU A 55 24.95 -2.24 -8.77
N PRO A 56 24.30 -2.98 -9.71
CA PRO A 56 22.85 -2.98 -9.81
C PRO A 56 22.27 -3.54 -8.50
N GLU A 57 21.72 -2.63 -7.70
CA GLU A 57 21.03 -2.95 -6.45
C GLU A 57 19.93 -3.97 -6.78
N ALA A 58 19.99 -5.14 -6.13
CA ALA A 58 19.01 -6.19 -6.36
C ALA A 58 17.59 -5.62 -6.18
N PRO A 59 16.62 -5.95 -7.05
CA PRO A 59 15.29 -5.37 -6.99
C PRO A 59 14.69 -5.58 -5.61
N ILE A 60 14.28 -4.49 -4.96
CA ILE A 60 13.70 -4.53 -3.63
C ILE A 60 12.45 -5.42 -3.71
N PRO A 61 12.38 -6.52 -2.91
CA PRO A 61 11.29 -7.46 -3.03
C PRO A 61 9.98 -6.82 -2.55
N GLY A 62 9.03 -6.71 -3.46
CA GLY A 62 7.70 -6.21 -3.17
C GLY A 62 6.99 -5.69 -4.41
N ILE A 63 5.68 -5.45 -4.25
CA ILE A 63 4.84 -4.90 -5.31
C ILE A 63 4.19 -3.60 -4.88
N ALA A 64 4.01 -2.71 -5.85
CA ALA A 64 3.08 -1.59 -5.75
C ALA A 64 1.73 -1.98 -6.36
N ILE A 65 0.67 -1.51 -5.72
CA ILE A 65 -0.71 -1.71 -6.14
C ILE A 65 -1.34 -0.35 -6.41
N LEU A 66 -2.09 -0.21 -7.50
CA LEU A 66 -2.83 1.00 -7.82
C LEU A 66 -4.33 0.73 -7.74
N LEU A 67 -4.99 1.50 -6.88
CA LEU A 67 -6.44 1.54 -6.75
C LEU A 67 -6.95 2.82 -7.40
N LEU A 68 -7.71 2.67 -8.48
CA LEU A 68 -8.23 3.77 -9.29
C LEU A 68 -9.73 3.94 -9.08
N ASP A 69 -10.12 5.09 -8.56
CA ASP A 69 -11.49 5.57 -8.63
C ASP A 69 -11.68 6.35 -9.93
N VAL A 70 -12.26 5.70 -10.94
CA VAL A 70 -12.35 6.22 -12.30
C VAL A 70 -13.31 7.40 -12.43
N GLU A 71 -14.33 7.44 -11.58
CA GLU A 71 -15.30 8.55 -11.57
C GLU A 71 -14.65 9.84 -11.06
N ASN A 72 -13.63 9.70 -10.21
CA ASN A 72 -12.94 10.82 -9.59
C ASN A 72 -11.67 11.23 -10.36
N LEU A 73 -10.88 10.26 -10.83
CA LEU A 73 -9.61 10.51 -11.50
C LEU A 73 -9.43 9.61 -12.73
N LYS A 74 -9.18 10.25 -13.89
CA LYS A 74 -8.74 9.55 -15.11
C LYS A 74 -7.23 9.60 -15.19
N ILE A 75 -6.62 8.43 -15.39
CA ILE A 75 -5.17 8.27 -15.49
C ILE A 75 -4.84 7.82 -16.92
N ASP A 76 -4.03 8.61 -17.61
CA ASP A 76 -3.48 8.27 -18.92
C ASP A 76 -2.17 7.47 -18.78
N ILE A 77 -1.58 7.07 -19.89
CA ILE A 77 -0.37 6.24 -19.88
C ILE A 77 0.81 6.99 -19.25
N ASN A 78 0.90 8.31 -19.47
CA ASN A 78 1.98 9.14 -18.92
C ASN A 78 1.89 9.25 -17.40
N ALA A 79 0.68 9.47 -16.87
CA ALA A 79 0.45 9.51 -15.43
C ALA A 79 0.78 8.16 -14.79
N GLU A 80 0.47 7.03 -15.45
CA GLU A 80 0.89 5.72 -14.97
C GLU A 80 2.40 5.54 -14.89
N GLN A 81 3.12 5.94 -15.94
CA GLN A 81 4.58 5.87 -15.97
C GLN A 81 5.19 6.75 -14.88
N PHE A 82 4.59 7.92 -14.63
CA PHE A 82 4.95 8.78 -13.52
C PHE A 82 4.70 8.13 -12.16
N LEU A 83 3.54 7.52 -11.93
CA LEU A 83 3.28 6.81 -10.67
C LEU A 83 4.24 5.62 -10.47
N ALA A 84 4.55 4.90 -11.55
CA ALA A 84 5.52 3.82 -11.52
C ALA A 84 6.94 4.30 -11.19
N SER A 85 7.33 5.52 -11.56
CA SER A 85 8.65 6.07 -11.25
C SER A 85 8.78 6.64 -9.83
N ILE A 86 7.65 6.96 -9.17
CA ILE A 86 7.64 7.42 -7.76
C ILE A 86 7.87 6.27 -6.78
N SER A 87 7.41 5.07 -7.12
CA SER A 87 7.50 3.90 -6.24
C SER A 87 8.84 3.19 -6.43
N GLU A 88 9.49 2.88 -5.32
CA GLU A 88 10.65 1.98 -5.28
C GLU A 88 10.27 0.52 -5.67
N TYR A 89 8.98 0.19 -5.61
CA TYR A 89 8.43 -1.12 -5.94
C TYR A 89 7.77 -1.12 -7.32
N SER A 90 7.91 -2.23 -8.04
CA SER A 90 7.28 -2.41 -9.36
C SER A 90 5.75 -2.39 -9.25
N LEU A 91 5.11 -1.56 -10.08
CA LEU A 91 3.65 -1.48 -10.16
C LEU A 91 3.08 -2.67 -10.93
N GLN A 92 2.65 -3.70 -10.20
CA GLN A 92 2.20 -4.96 -10.78
C GLN A 92 0.70 -5.14 -10.79
N VAL A 93 -0.01 -4.59 -9.80
CA VAL A 93 -1.47 -4.77 -9.67
C VAL A 93 -2.15 -3.43 -9.87
N LYS A 94 -3.09 -3.38 -10.82
CA LYS A 94 -3.89 -2.20 -11.12
C LYS A 94 -5.36 -2.58 -11.03
N ILE A 95 -6.14 -1.86 -10.24
CA ILE A 95 -7.54 -2.15 -10.00
C ILE A 95 -8.33 -0.86 -10.22
N ALA A 96 -9.34 -0.90 -11.09
CA ALA A 96 -10.21 0.21 -11.36
C ALA A 96 -11.62 -0.06 -10.83
N PHE A 97 -12.20 0.93 -10.17
CA PHE A 97 -13.56 0.89 -9.63
C PHE A 97 -14.41 1.91 -10.38
N ALA A 98 -15.50 1.45 -10.99
CA ALA A 98 -16.47 2.33 -11.62
C ALA A 98 -17.81 1.63 -11.85
N ASN A 99 -18.86 2.43 -12.07
CA ASN A 99 -20.05 1.90 -12.68
C ASN A 99 -19.87 1.77 -14.20
N TRP A 100 -19.36 0.62 -14.65
CA TRP A 100 -19.14 0.31 -16.07
C TRP A 100 -20.40 0.25 -16.94
N LYS A 101 -21.59 0.23 -16.35
CA LYS A 101 -22.84 0.37 -17.14
C LYS A 101 -23.06 1.80 -17.63
N ASN A 102 -22.36 2.77 -17.06
CA ASN A 102 -22.41 4.15 -17.50
C ASN A 102 -21.76 4.26 -18.90
N SER A 103 -22.58 4.64 -19.89
CA SER A 103 -22.15 4.80 -21.29
C SER A 103 -21.02 5.82 -21.48
N SER A 104 -20.83 6.75 -20.53
CA SER A 104 -19.74 7.72 -20.55
C SER A 104 -18.37 7.09 -20.29
N LEU A 105 -18.33 5.86 -19.76
CA LEU A 105 -17.11 5.14 -19.37
C LEU A 105 -16.84 3.90 -20.23
N SER A 106 -17.75 3.53 -21.14
CA SER A 106 -17.70 2.28 -21.93
C SER A 106 -16.63 2.22 -23.02
N LYS A 107 -15.87 3.29 -23.22
CA LYS A 107 -14.65 3.28 -24.04
C LYS A 107 -13.38 3.23 -23.18
N TYR A 108 -13.50 3.69 -21.94
CA TYR A 108 -12.39 3.83 -21.02
C TYR A 108 -12.13 2.52 -20.25
N ASP A 109 -13.17 1.72 -20.01
CA ASP A 109 -13.04 0.36 -19.50
C ASP A 109 -12.21 -0.54 -20.43
N ALA A 110 -12.46 -0.50 -21.75
CA ALA A 110 -11.68 -1.23 -22.75
C ALA A 110 -10.20 -0.82 -22.73
N GLU A 111 -9.92 0.48 -22.69
CA GLU A 111 -8.56 1.01 -22.60
C GLU A 111 -7.85 0.54 -21.32
N LEU A 112 -8.52 0.62 -20.16
CA LEU A 112 -7.98 0.17 -18.89
C LEU A 112 -7.75 -1.35 -18.89
N PHE A 113 -8.65 -2.13 -19.48
CA PHE A 113 -8.48 -3.58 -19.60
C PHE A 113 -7.25 -3.95 -20.43
N GLU A 114 -7.07 -3.31 -21.59
CA GLU A 114 -5.88 -3.50 -22.44
C GLU A 114 -4.57 -3.13 -21.71
N ARG A 115 -4.63 -2.13 -20.82
CA ARG A 115 -3.50 -1.71 -19.97
C ARG A 115 -3.25 -2.60 -18.74
N GLY A 116 -4.03 -3.68 -18.59
CA GLY A 116 -3.88 -4.69 -17.55
C GLY A 116 -4.61 -4.39 -16.24
N TYR A 117 -5.64 -3.54 -16.24
CA TYR A 117 -6.45 -3.29 -15.05
C TYR A 117 -7.44 -4.42 -14.77
N GLN A 118 -7.56 -4.74 -13.49
CA GLN A 118 -8.71 -5.48 -12.97
C GLN A 118 -9.88 -4.50 -12.82
N LEU A 119 -10.93 -4.71 -13.60
CA LEU A 119 -12.12 -3.87 -13.59
C LEU A 119 -13.13 -4.40 -12.56
N ILE A 120 -13.42 -3.59 -11.54
CA ILE A 120 -14.40 -3.90 -10.51
C ILE A 120 -15.64 -3.06 -10.77
N HIS A 121 -16.72 -3.74 -11.17
CA HIS A 121 -18.02 -3.08 -11.32
C HIS A 121 -18.57 -2.68 -9.95
N VAL A 122 -19.01 -1.43 -9.82
CA VAL A 122 -19.79 -0.97 -8.67
C VAL A 122 -21.21 -0.60 -9.09
N PRO A 123 -22.20 -0.87 -8.24
CA PRO A 123 -23.59 -0.53 -8.52
C PRO A 123 -23.80 0.98 -8.47
N GLU A 124 -24.91 1.44 -9.06
CA GLU A 124 -25.36 2.83 -8.94
C GLU A 124 -25.56 3.22 -7.48
N GLY A 125 -25.14 4.43 -7.13
CA GLY A 125 -25.28 4.96 -5.79
C GLY A 125 -24.17 5.96 -5.47
N LYS A 126 -24.53 6.97 -4.67
CA LYS A 126 -23.55 7.92 -4.17
C LYS A 126 -22.52 7.19 -3.31
N ASN A 127 -21.23 7.36 -3.61
CA ASN A 127 -20.10 6.75 -2.92
C ASN A 127 -20.03 5.21 -3.00
N SER A 128 -20.71 4.58 -3.98
CA SER A 128 -20.62 3.13 -4.20
C SER A 128 -19.19 2.68 -4.55
N ALA A 129 -18.51 3.47 -5.39
CA ALA A 129 -17.10 3.26 -5.74
C ALA A 129 -16.22 3.30 -4.50
N ASP A 130 -16.36 4.34 -3.67
CA ASP A 130 -15.58 4.50 -2.44
C ASP A 130 -15.81 3.34 -1.47
N ALA A 131 -17.07 2.92 -1.27
CA ALA A 131 -17.40 1.83 -0.37
C ALA A 131 -16.73 0.52 -0.81
N GLN A 132 -16.77 0.21 -2.10
CA GLN A 132 -16.13 -0.98 -2.65
C GLN A 132 -14.61 -0.89 -2.55
N MET A 133 -14.04 0.28 -2.85
CA MET A 133 -12.61 0.54 -2.75
C MET A 133 -12.12 0.45 -1.31
N MET A 134 -12.88 0.94 -0.33
CA MET A 134 -12.59 0.79 1.10
C MET A 134 -12.63 -0.68 1.54
N SER A 135 -13.68 -1.40 1.13
CA SER A 135 -13.88 -2.81 1.49
C SER A 135 -12.73 -3.68 0.97
N MET A 136 -12.43 -3.59 -0.33
CA MET A 136 -11.38 -4.39 -0.94
C MET A 136 -9.98 -3.87 -0.56
N GLY A 137 -9.80 -2.55 -0.55
CA GLY A 137 -8.55 -1.91 -0.18
C GLY A 137 -8.09 -2.29 1.22
N ALA A 138 -8.99 -2.35 2.20
CA ALA A 138 -8.64 -2.74 3.57
C ALA A 138 -8.12 -4.19 3.67
N ALA A 139 -8.42 -5.05 2.69
CA ALA A 139 -7.94 -6.42 2.63
C ALA A 139 -6.60 -6.59 1.89
N ILE A 140 -6.07 -5.54 1.25
CA ILE A 140 -4.87 -5.61 0.40
C ILE A 140 -3.69 -6.24 1.12
N GLY A 141 -3.33 -5.78 2.32
CA GLY A 141 -2.16 -6.32 3.03
C GLY A 141 -2.30 -7.79 3.45
N ARG A 142 -3.51 -8.35 3.38
CA ARG A 142 -3.77 -9.79 3.62
C ARG A 142 -3.82 -10.60 2.32
N GLN A 143 -4.39 -10.04 1.26
CA GLN A 143 -4.54 -10.71 -0.03
C GLN A 143 -3.25 -10.70 -0.85
N TYR A 144 -2.44 -9.64 -0.69
CA TYR A 144 -1.17 -9.47 -1.37
C TYR A 144 -0.07 -9.40 -0.31
N SER A 145 0.50 -10.56 0.05
CA SER A 145 1.56 -10.65 1.08
C SER A 145 2.80 -9.82 0.74
N ASP A 146 3.03 -9.61 -0.54
CA ASP A 146 4.20 -8.92 -1.08
C ASP A 146 3.91 -7.45 -1.36
N ALA A 147 2.69 -6.96 -1.09
CA ALA A 147 2.38 -5.55 -1.21
C ALA A 147 3.23 -4.73 -0.24
N LYS A 148 3.89 -3.71 -0.79
CA LYS A 148 4.69 -2.74 -0.02
C LYS A 148 4.22 -1.31 -0.23
N ALA A 149 3.69 -1.01 -1.41
CA ALA A 149 3.16 0.30 -1.74
C ALA A 149 1.73 0.21 -2.30
N VAL A 150 0.91 1.22 -1.99
CA VAL A 150 -0.43 1.36 -2.55
C VAL A 150 -0.66 2.80 -2.99
N PHE A 151 -1.01 2.99 -4.26
CA PHE A 151 -1.52 4.23 -4.80
C PHE A 151 -3.04 4.25 -4.65
N VAL A 152 -3.55 5.24 -3.92
CA VAL A 152 -4.98 5.50 -3.77
C VAL A 152 -5.29 6.71 -4.64
N CYS A 153 -5.83 6.44 -5.83
CA CYS A 153 -6.11 7.43 -6.87
C CYS A 153 -7.55 7.91 -6.78
N SER A 154 -7.80 8.83 -5.84
CA SER A 154 -9.08 9.51 -5.66
C SER A 154 -8.89 10.81 -4.89
N SER A 155 -9.71 11.82 -5.22
CA SER A 155 -9.75 13.09 -4.49
C SER A 155 -10.67 13.06 -3.27
N ASP A 156 -11.50 12.03 -3.08
CA ASP A 156 -12.46 11.99 -1.97
C ASP A 156 -11.73 11.91 -0.61
N TRP A 157 -12.24 12.66 0.37
CA TRP A 157 -11.74 12.64 1.74
C TRP A 157 -12.14 11.36 2.47
N LEU A 158 -13.23 10.69 2.09
CA LEU A 158 -13.74 9.47 2.72
C LEU A 158 -12.67 8.37 2.72
N LEU A 159 -11.90 8.29 1.63
CA LEU A 159 -10.80 7.33 1.45
C LEU A 159 -9.59 7.62 2.35
N THR A 160 -9.58 8.72 3.12
CA THR A 160 -8.58 8.93 4.18
C THR A 160 -8.60 7.79 5.20
N HIS A 161 -9.76 7.22 5.51
CA HIS A 161 -9.85 6.06 6.39
C HIS A 161 -9.20 4.82 5.78
N LEU A 162 -9.33 4.62 4.47
CA LEU A 162 -8.64 3.55 3.77
C LEU A 162 -7.13 3.76 3.80
N CYS A 163 -6.64 4.96 3.50
CA CYS A 163 -5.22 5.30 3.57
C CYS A 163 -4.64 5.00 4.96
N ASN A 164 -5.31 5.45 6.02
CA ASN A 164 -4.90 5.19 7.39
C ASN A 164 -4.87 3.69 7.71
N SER A 165 -5.86 2.94 7.24
CA SER A 165 -5.91 1.47 7.42
C SER A 165 -4.73 0.78 6.74
N LEU A 166 -4.42 1.15 5.49
CA LEU A 166 -3.29 0.62 4.73
C LEU A 166 -1.94 0.97 5.39
N GLN A 167 -1.76 2.22 5.83
CA GLN A 167 -0.56 2.64 6.57
C GLN A 167 -0.41 1.88 7.89
N ASN A 168 -1.51 1.64 8.61
CA ASN A 168 -1.48 0.84 9.85
C ASN A 168 -1.08 -0.62 9.61
N GLN A 169 -1.30 -1.15 8.41
CA GLN A 169 -0.82 -2.46 7.96
C GLN A 169 0.67 -2.46 7.59
N GLY A 170 1.33 -1.29 7.57
CA GLY A 170 2.75 -1.15 7.23
C GLY A 170 3.01 -0.95 5.75
N LEU A 171 1.99 -0.57 4.97
CA LEU A 171 2.12 -0.25 3.55
C LEU A 171 2.48 1.23 3.38
N THR A 172 3.35 1.53 2.43
CA THR A 172 3.56 2.90 1.95
C THR A 172 2.36 3.31 1.13
N VAL A 173 1.69 4.40 1.52
CA VAL A 173 0.47 4.85 0.84
C VAL A 173 0.71 6.18 0.15
N TYR A 174 0.46 6.21 -1.16
CA TYR A 174 0.51 7.40 -1.99
C TYR A 174 -0.91 7.83 -2.33
N ARG A 175 -1.31 9.02 -1.86
CA ARG A 175 -2.61 9.59 -2.25
C ARG A 175 -2.44 10.41 -3.51
N VAL A 176 -3.05 9.96 -4.60
CA VAL A 176 -2.97 10.62 -5.91
C VAL A 176 -4.25 11.41 -6.14
N ARG A 177 -4.09 12.70 -6.41
CA ARG A 177 -5.16 13.65 -6.66
C ARG A 177 -4.77 14.57 -7.82
N ARG A 178 -5.75 15.05 -8.57
CA ARG A 178 -5.52 16.08 -9.58
C ARG A 178 -5.12 17.38 -8.87
N GLN A 179 -4.05 18.02 -9.34
CA GLN A 179 -3.73 19.37 -8.90
C GLN A 179 -4.75 20.32 -9.55
N PRO A 180 -5.47 21.15 -8.78
CA PRO A 180 -6.25 22.24 -9.37
C PRO A 180 -5.28 23.23 -10.02
N ASP A 181 -5.56 23.59 -11.28
CA ASP A 181 -4.86 24.67 -11.99
C ASP A 181 -5.03 26.02 -11.26
#